data_AF-A0A060C301-F1
#
_entry.id   AF-A0A060C301-F1
#
_cell.length_a   1.000
_cell.length_b   1.000
_cell.length_c   1.000
_cell.angle_alpha   90.00
_cell.angle_beta   90.00
_cell.angle_gamma   90.00
#
_symmetry.space_group_name_H-M   'P 1'
#
loop_
_entity.id
_entity.type
_entity.pdbx_description
1 polymer ?
#
loop_
_entity_poly.entity_id
_entity_poly.type
_entity_poly.pdbx_seq_one_letter_code
_entity_poly.pdbx_strand_id
1 'polypeptide(L)'
;MREFVYPLQYDYMVRQYAYEEHVEPALVASVILVESKFDRTAASHRGAVGLMQIMPDTGDWIAEEMNLSDYQPERLNDVRTN
;
A
#
# COMPACT_ATOMS: atom_id res chain seq x y z
N MET A 1 -25.40 17.68 -3.12
CA MET A 1 -24.47 16.55 -2.92
C MET A 1 -23.15 17.16 -2.47
N ARG A 2 -22.66 16.88 -1.26
CA ARG A 2 -21.32 17.36 -0.86
C ARG A 2 -20.30 16.42 -1.48
N GLU A 3 -19.63 16.87 -2.53
CA GLU A 3 -18.43 16.19 -3.04
C GLU A 3 -17.31 16.47 -2.04
N PHE A 4 -17.10 15.55 -1.11
CA PHE A 4 -15.83 15.51 -0.40
C PHE A 4 -14.79 15.02 -1.41
N VAL A 5 -14.13 15.97 -2.08
CA VAL A 5 -12.92 15.67 -2.85
C VAL A 5 -11.85 15.39 -1.81
N TYR A 6 -11.71 14.11 -1.43
CA TYR A 6 -10.58 13.67 -0.64
C TYR A 6 -9.34 13.84 -1.51
N PRO A 7 -8.40 14.75 -1.17
CA PRO A 7 -7.14 14.80 -1.90
C PRO A 7 -6.49 13.42 -1.78
N LEU A 8 -6.24 12.78 -2.92
CA LEU A 8 -5.65 11.44 -2.94
C LEU A 8 -4.23 11.58 -2.40
N GLN A 9 -4.03 11.15 -1.16
CA GLN A 9 -2.69 11.10 -0.57
C GLN A 9 -1.85 10.12 -1.38
N TYR A 10 -0.60 10.49 -1.64
CA TYR A 10 0.30 9.70 -2.48
C TYR A 10 -0.20 9.51 -3.93
N ASP A 11 -1.04 10.43 -4.47
CA ASP A 11 -1.62 10.36 -5.82
C ASP A 11 -0.61 9.94 -6.91
N TYR A 12 0.57 10.55 -6.92
CA TYR A 12 1.63 10.19 -7.86
C TYR A 12 2.02 8.71 -7.77
N MET A 13 2.27 8.19 -6.56
CA MET A 13 2.67 6.79 -6.35
C MET A 13 1.52 5.84 -6.66
N VAL A 14 0.30 6.14 -6.22
CA VAL A 14 -0.89 5.34 -6.52
C VAL A 14 -1.09 5.22 -8.03
N ARG A 15 -0.99 6.33 -8.77
CA ARG A 15 -1.13 6.31 -10.24
C ARG A 15 0.01 5.59 -10.93
N GLN A 16 1.24 5.78 -10.46
CA GLN A 16 2.42 5.14 -11.04
C GLN A 16 2.32 3.62 -10.93
N TYR A 17 2.13 3.09 -9.72
CA TYR A 17 2.06 1.65 -9.48
C TYR A 17 0.80 1.02 -10.06
N ALA A 18 -0.34 1.71 -10.02
CA ALA A 18 -1.55 1.23 -10.69
C ALA A 18 -1.35 1.09 -12.22
N TYR A 19 -0.63 2.03 -12.83
CA TYR A 19 -0.30 1.96 -14.25
C TYR A 19 0.68 0.82 -14.57
N GLU A 20 1.74 0.66 -13.76
CA GLU A 20 2.73 -0.42 -13.91
C GLU A 20 2.09 -1.81 -13.81
N GLU A 21 1.13 -1.98 -12.90
CA GLU A 21 0.41 -3.25 -12.67
C GLU A 21 -0.88 -3.39 -13.48
N HIS A 22 -1.16 -2.47 -14.40
CA HIS A 22 -2.35 -2.48 -15.26
C HIS A 22 -3.69 -2.57 -14.49
N VAL A 23 -3.79 -1.89 -13.35
CA VAL A 23 -5.02 -1.79 -12.54
C VAL A 23 -5.54 -0.35 -12.46
N GLU A 24 -6.81 -0.20 -12.12
CA GLU A 24 -7.43 1.13 -11.97
C GLU A 24 -6.87 1.85 -10.72
N PRO A 25 -6.37 3.11 -10.82
CA PRO A 25 -5.89 3.86 -9.66
C PRO A 25 -6.93 4.01 -8.54
N ALA A 26 -8.22 4.08 -8.92
CA ALA A 26 -9.32 4.14 -7.98
C ALA A 26 -9.44 2.85 -7.14
N LEU A 27 -9.10 1.68 -7.72
CA LEU A 27 -9.08 0.41 -7.00
C LEU A 27 -7.98 0.42 -5.93
N VAL A 28 -6.75 0.77 -6.32
CA VAL A 28 -5.61 0.85 -5.38
C VAL A 28 -5.91 1.84 -4.25
N ALA A 29 -6.41 3.04 -4.60
CA ALA A 29 -6.82 4.03 -3.61
C ALA A 29 -7.92 3.52 -2.67
N SER A 30 -8.88 2.74 -3.18
CA SER A 30 -9.97 2.19 -2.36
C SER A 30 -9.47 1.14 -1.36
N VAL A 31 -8.48 0.32 -1.74
CA VAL A 31 -7.84 -0.65 -0.83
C VAL A 31 -7.12 0.10 0.29
N ILE A 32 -6.25 1.04 -0.06
CA ILE A 32 -5.50 1.85 0.93
C ILE A 32 -6.46 2.58 1.89
N LEU A 33 -7.57 3.12 1.36
CA LEU A 33 -8.58 3.81 2.16
C LEU A 33 -9.23 2.88 3.20
N VAL A 34 -9.55 1.65 2.81
CA VAL A 34 -10.20 0.66 3.69
C VAL A 34 -9.21 0.13 4.73
N GLU A 35 -7.97 -0.15 4.33
CA GLU A 35 -6.97 -0.79 5.19
C GLU A 35 -6.37 0.16 6.22
N SER A 36 -5.99 1.38 5.82
CA SER A 36 -5.25 2.31 6.69
C SER A 36 -5.80 3.73 6.69
N LYS A 37 -6.71 4.07 5.78
CA LYS A 37 -7.12 5.47 5.51
C LYS A 37 -5.93 6.37 5.14
N PHE A 38 -4.96 5.81 4.41
CA PHE A 38 -3.71 6.46 4.02
C PHE A 38 -2.73 6.74 5.18
N ASP A 39 -2.91 6.10 6.33
CA ASP A 39 -1.94 6.16 7.42
C ASP A 39 -0.78 5.19 7.19
N ARG A 40 0.38 5.73 6.76
CA ARG A 40 1.59 4.94 6.52
C ARG A 40 2.16 4.28 7.78
N THR A 41 1.76 4.74 8.96
CA THR A 41 2.20 4.21 10.26
C THR A 41 1.19 3.25 10.88
N ALA A 42 0.11 2.92 10.15
CA ALA A 42 -0.91 2.00 10.63
C ALA A 42 -0.31 0.62 10.92
N ALA A 43 -0.61 0.10 12.11
CA ALA A 43 -0.27 -1.25 12.51
C ALA A 43 -1.49 -1.91 13.17
N SER A 44 -1.88 -3.10 12.70
CA SER A 44 -2.97 -3.84 13.30
C SER A 44 -2.52 -4.59 14.55
N HIS A 45 -3.48 -4.93 15.43
CA HIS A 45 -3.20 -5.77 16.60
C HIS A 45 -2.61 -7.14 16.25
N ARG A 46 -2.84 -7.62 15.01
CA ARG A 46 -2.33 -8.91 14.52
C ARG A 46 -0.99 -8.80 13.79
N GLY A 47 -0.45 -7.58 13.61
CA GLY A 47 0.86 -7.36 13.01
C GLY A 47 0.85 -6.97 11.53
N ALA A 48 -0.30 -6.60 10.96
CA ALA A 48 -0.37 -6.03 9.62
C ALA A 48 0.19 -4.59 9.62
N VAL A 49 0.91 -4.18 8.57
CA VAL A 49 1.69 -2.92 8.56
C VAL A 49 1.41 -2.07 7.31
N GLY A 50 1.40 -0.76 7.50
CA GLY A 50 1.46 0.23 6.43
C GLY A 50 0.12 0.56 5.77
N LEU A 51 0.20 1.20 4.61
CA LEU A 51 -0.92 1.67 3.80
C LEU A 51 -1.90 0.57 3.39
N MET A 52 -1.37 -0.58 2.96
CA MET A 52 -2.14 -1.72 2.47
C MET A 52 -2.31 -2.82 3.53
N GLN A 53 -1.88 -2.58 4.78
CA GLN A 53 -1.96 -3.55 5.89
C GLN A 53 -1.45 -4.94 5.50
N ILE A 54 -0.22 -4.98 4.98
CA ILE A 54 0.43 -6.23 4.58
C ILE A 54 1.02 -6.90 5.83
N MET A 55 0.82 -8.21 5.95
CA MET A 55 1.48 -9.02 6.99
C MET A 55 2.96 -9.21 6.62
N PRO A 56 3.91 -9.18 7.58
CA PRO A 56 5.33 -9.42 7.33
C PRO A 56 5.60 -10.65 6.44
N ASP A 57 5.05 -11.81 6.83
CA ASP A 57 5.18 -13.07 6.09
C ASP A 57 4.61 -12.99 4.66
N THR A 58 3.54 -12.19 4.46
CA THR A 58 2.98 -11.96 3.12
C THR A 58 3.89 -11.05 2.30
N GLY A 59 4.52 -10.05 2.92
CA GLY A 59 5.51 -9.21 2.26
C GLY A 59 6.74 -9.99 1.83
N ASP A 60 7.22 -10.94 2.66
CA ASP A 60 8.30 -11.85 2.29
C ASP A 60 7.93 -12.67 1.05
N TRP A 61 6.73 -13.27 1.05
CA TRP A 61 6.24 -14.03 -0.10
C TRP A 61 6.10 -13.17 -1.37
N ILE A 62 5.55 -11.95 -1.27
CA ILE A 62 5.46 -11.01 -2.40
C ILE A 62 6.86 -10.67 -2.95
N ALA A 63 7.83 -10.42 -2.06
CA ALA A 63 9.19 -10.10 -2.45
C ALA A 63 9.87 -11.25 -3.21
N GLU A 64 9.63 -12.50 -2.80
CA GLU A 64 10.09 -13.69 -3.53
C GLU A 64 9.49 -13.76 -4.93
N GLU A 65 8.17 -13.56 -5.07
CA GLU A 65 7.50 -13.59 -6.39
C GLU A 65 7.98 -12.46 -7.31
N MET A 66 8.24 -11.28 -6.74
CA MET A 66 8.76 -10.11 -7.47
C MET A 66 10.27 -10.17 -7.72
N ASN A 67 10.96 -11.23 -7.27
CA ASN A 67 12.43 -11.36 -7.34
C ASN A 67 13.18 -10.16 -6.73
N LEU A 68 12.66 -9.61 -5.63
CA LEU A 68 13.28 -8.49 -4.92
C LEU A 68 14.38 -9.01 -3.99
N SER A 69 15.63 -8.95 -4.45
CA SER A 69 16.79 -9.13 -3.58
C SER A 69 16.87 -7.98 -2.56
N ASP A 70 17.14 -8.31 -1.29
CA ASP A 70 17.28 -7.36 -0.17
C ASP A 70 15.97 -6.73 0.36
N TYR A 71 14.85 -7.44 0.22
CA TYR A 71 13.63 -7.09 0.97
C TYR A 71 13.83 -7.37 2.48
N GLN A 72 13.26 -6.49 3.31
CA GLN A 72 13.18 -6.64 4.76
C GLN A 72 11.79 -6.22 5.20
N PRO A 73 11.10 -6.95 6.10
CA PRO A 73 9.74 -6.63 6.53
C PRO A 73 9.56 -5.20 7.07
N GLU A 74 10.59 -4.61 7.66
CA GLU A 74 10.57 -3.24 8.18
C GLU A 74 10.30 -2.21 7.08
N ARG A 75 10.59 -2.55 5.81
CA ARG A 75 10.32 -1.70 4.65
C ARG A 75 8.83 -1.55 4.37
N LEU A 76 7.94 -2.36 4.97
CA LEU A 76 6.48 -2.15 4.88
C LEU A 76 6.02 -0.83 5.52
N ASN A 77 6.86 -0.15 6.30
CA ASN A 77 6.58 1.20 6.80
C ASN A 77 6.90 2.31 5.79
N ASP A 78 7.59 1.97 4.70
CA ASP A 78 7.91 2.89 3.61
C ASP A 78 6.80 2.87 2.56
N VAL A 79 6.26 4.04 2.26
CA VAL A 79 5.12 4.23 1.35
C VAL A 79 5.41 3.75 -0.08
N ARG A 80 6.68 3.79 -0.50
CA ARG A 80 7.04 3.33 -1.84
C ARG A 80 7.06 1.80 -1.93
N THR A 81 7.30 1.13 -0.81
CA THR A 81 7.42 -0.33 -0.74
C THR A 81 6.08 -1.00 -0.41
N ASN A 82 5.21 -0.35 0.36
CA ASN A 82 3.93 -0.88 0.83
C ASN A 82 2.73 -0.46 -0.03
#